data_AF-X5JAY6-F1
#
_entry.id   AF-X5JAY6-F1
#
_cell.length_a   1.000
_cell.length_b   1.000
_cell.length_c   1.000
_cell.angle_alpha   90.00
_cell.angle_beta   90.00
_cell.angle_gamma   90.00
#
_symmetry.space_group_name_H-M   'P 1'
#
loop_
_entity.id
_entity.type
_entity.pdbx_description
1 polymer ?
#
loop_
_entity_poly.entity_id
_entity_poly.type
_entity_poly.pdbx_seq_one_letter_code
_entity_poly.pdbx_strand_id
1 'polypeptide(L)'
;MSTGLPIEIKSSMKGQNYISFCRLDIDIHKNVPHVHLHEKRENKSNWHGAEIQVIIEGNWTTHRSKILHYMRQMAVITPYAQFLFKFLSDALDKNLTIRFARRT
;
A
#
# COMPACT_ATOMS: atom_id res chain seq x y z
N MET A 1 11.29 10.76 -12.91
CA MET A 1 10.18 10.58 -13.86
C MET A 1 9.08 9.83 -13.13
N SER A 2 7.81 9.89 -13.55
CA SER A 2 6.86 8.87 -13.08
C SER A 2 7.21 7.56 -13.78
N THR A 3 7.08 6.43 -13.09
CA THR A 3 7.38 5.09 -13.64
C THR A 3 6.48 4.73 -14.82
N GLY A 4 5.40 5.48 -15.04
CA GLY A 4 4.41 5.24 -16.10
C GLY A 4 3.59 3.96 -15.91
N LEU A 5 3.82 3.22 -14.83
CA LEU A 5 3.14 1.97 -14.54
C LEU A 5 1.82 2.26 -13.80
N PRO A 6 0.73 1.56 -14.16
CA PRO A 6 -0.57 1.77 -13.54
C PRO A 6 -0.57 1.33 -12.07
N ILE A 7 -1.45 1.94 -11.28
CA ILE A 7 -1.67 1.60 -9.88
C ILE A 7 -2.63 0.40 -9.82
N GLU A 8 -2.35 -0.54 -8.94
CA GLU A 8 -3.25 -1.66 -8.64
C GLU A 8 -3.93 -1.47 -7.30
N ILE A 9 -5.26 -1.60 -7.28
CA ILE A 9 -6.09 -1.39 -6.10
C ILE A 9 -6.97 -2.63 -5.91
N LYS A 10 -6.98 -3.18 -4.69
CA LYS A 10 -7.95 -4.18 -4.25
C LYS A 10 -8.73 -3.61 -3.08
N SER A 11 -10.05 -3.66 -3.14
CA SER A 11 -10.89 -3.22 -2.03
C SER A 11 -12.11 -4.10 -1.85
N SER A 12 -12.54 -4.23 -0.60
CA SER A 12 -13.79 -4.91 -0.26
C SER A 12 -14.38 -4.31 1.01
N MET A 13 -15.69 -4.06 0.99
CA MET A 13 -16.41 -3.56 2.15
C MET A 13 -16.84 -4.71 3.07
N LYS A 14 -17.06 -4.41 4.36
CA LYS A 14 -17.56 -5.39 5.32
C LYS A 14 -18.89 -5.99 4.83
N GLY A 15 -18.97 -7.31 4.77
CA GLY A 15 -20.16 -8.04 4.31
C GLY A 15 -20.28 -8.20 2.78
N GLN A 16 -19.32 -7.71 1.99
CA GLN A 16 -19.29 -8.00 0.56
C GLN A 16 -18.67 -9.38 0.28
N ASN A 17 -19.35 -10.14 -0.58
CA ASN A 17 -18.90 -11.44 -1.08
C ASN A 17 -17.92 -11.33 -2.27
N TYR A 18 -17.47 -10.12 -2.62
CA TYR A 18 -16.49 -9.89 -3.67
C TYR A 18 -15.42 -8.87 -3.26
N ILE A 19 -14.27 -8.96 -3.91
CA ILE A 19 -13.18 -7.99 -3.88
C ILE A 19 -13.19 -7.27 -5.23
N SER A 20 -13.29 -5.95 -5.21
CA SER A 20 -13.13 -5.12 -6.40
C SER A 20 -11.64 -4.97 -6.69
N PHE A 21 -11.20 -5.44 -7.85
CA PHE A 21 -9.85 -5.20 -8.36
C PHE A 21 -9.91 -4.12 -9.44
N CYS A 22 -9.06 -3.11 -9.32
CA CYS A 22 -8.95 -2.02 -10.27
C CYS A 22 -7.49 -1.76 -10.62
N ARG A 23 -7.17 -1.69 -11.91
CA ARG A 23 -5.89 -1.22 -12.44
C ARG A 23 -6.17 0.07 -13.21
N LEU A 24 -5.62 1.18 -12.73
CA LEU A 24 -5.87 2.50 -13.31
C LEU A 24 -4.60 3.36 -13.33
N ASP A 25 -4.54 4.26 -14.29
CA ASP A 25 -3.65 5.41 -14.31
C ASP A 25 -4.45 6.70 -14.52
N ILE A 26 -3.77 7.81 -14.76
CA ILE A 26 -4.39 9.13 -14.94
C ILE A 26 -4.00 9.72 -16.28
N ASP A 27 -5.00 10.16 -17.05
CA ASP A 27 -4.78 11.07 -18.17
C ASP A 27 -4.55 12.47 -17.57
N ILE A 28 -3.29 12.86 -17.48
CA ILE A 28 -2.86 14.14 -16.88
C ILE A 28 -3.35 15.37 -17.64
N HIS A 29 -3.62 15.25 -18.95
CA HIS A 29 -4.04 16.39 -19.76
C HIS A 29 -5.51 16.71 -19.53
N LYS A 30 -6.32 15.66 -19.36
CA LYS A 30 -7.75 15.79 -19.09
C LYS A 30 -8.08 15.76 -17.60
N ASN A 31 -7.12 15.40 -16.75
CA ASN A 31 -7.31 15.16 -15.32
C ASN A 31 -8.43 14.14 -15.04
N VAL A 32 -8.44 13.05 -15.81
CA VAL A 32 -9.43 11.96 -15.66
C VAL A 32 -8.73 10.64 -15.42
N PRO A 33 -9.30 9.74 -14.59
CA PRO A 33 -8.76 8.40 -14.44
C PRO A 33 -8.94 7.62 -15.73
N HIS A 34 -7.92 6.87 -16.12
CA HIS A 34 -7.99 5.93 -17.22
C HIS A 34 -7.91 4.52 -16.65
N VAL A 35 -9.05 3.81 -16.74
CA VAL A 35 -9.25 2.51 -16.11
C VAL A 35 -8.93 1.42 -17.12
N HIS A 36 -7.83 0.70 -16.89
CA HIS A 36 -7.39 -0.41 -17.74
C HIS A 36 -8.18 -1.68 -17.47
N LEU A 37 -8.47 -1.94 -16.20
CA LEU A 37 -9.18 -3.14 -15.78
C LEU A 37 -9.97 -2.83 -14.51
N HIS A 38 -11.23 -3.22 -14.50
CA HIS A 38 -12.05 -3.20 -13.30
C HIS A 38 -12.91 -4.47 -13.28
N GLU A 39 -12.65 -5.33 -12.31
CA GLU A 39 -13.34 -6.61 -12.18
C GLU A 39 -13.68 -6.91 -10.71
N LYS A 40 -14.67 -7.78 -10.53
CA LYS A 40 -15.07 -8.28 -9.22
C LYS A 40 -14.60 -9.73 -9.10
N ARG A 41 -13.80 -10.01 -8.08
CA ARG A 41 -13.31 -11.35 -7.75
C ARG A 41 -14.06 -11.88 -6.52
N GLU A 42 -14.27 -13.18 -6.43
CA GLU A 42 -14.96 -13.80 -5.29
C GLU A 42 -14.16 -13.63 -3.98
N ASN A 43 -14.84 -13.27 -2.89
CA ASN A 43 -14.23 -13.04 -1.59
C ASN A 43 -14.42 -14.23 -0.63
N LYS A 44 -13.75 -15.35 -0.91
CA LYS A 44 -13.88 -16.57 -0.09
C LYS A 44 -13.36 -16.40 1.34
N SER A 45 -12.42 -15.48 1.56
CA SER A 45 -11.80 -15.22 2.85
C SER A 45 -12.57 -14.22 3.73
N ASN A 46 -13.69 -13.67 3.24
CA ASN A 46 -14.40 -12.54 3.88
C ASN A 46 -13.44 -11.37 4.21
N TRP A 47 -12.41 -11.17 3.38
CA TRP A 47 -11.46 -10.09 3.56
C TRP A 47 -12.14 -8.74 3.34
N HIS A 48 -11.81 -7.76 4.18
CA HIS A 48 -12.31 -6.40 4.04
C HIS A 48 -11.16 -5.41 4.23
N GLY A 49 -11.23 -4.28 3.52
CA GLY A 49 -10.19 -3.26 3.55
C GLY A 49 -9.81 -2.78 2.17
N ALA A 50 -8.67 -2.13 2.09
CA ALA A 50 -8.08 -1.65 0.85
C ALA A 50 -6.59 -1.97 0.84
N GLU A 51 -6.11 -2.50 -0.29
CA GLU A 51 -4.70 -2.70 -0.60
C GLU A 51 -4.40 -1.90 -1.86
N ILE A 52 -3.30 -1.14 -1.81
CA ILE A 52 -2.83 -0.31 -2.92
C ILE A 52 -1.39 -0.72 -3.21
N GLN A 53 -1.10 -0.98 -4.48
CA GLN A 53 0.25 -1.29 -4.95
C GLN A 53 0.67 -0.25 -6.00
N VAL A 54 1.82 0.36 -5.78
CA VAL A 54 2.38 1.42 -6.64
C VAL A 54 3.86 1.16 -6.83
N ILE A 55 4.36 1.42 -8.04
CA ILE A 55 5.79 1.39 -8.34
C ILE A 55 6.24 2.84 -8.51
N ILE A 56 7.20 3.27 -7.71
CA ILE A 56 7.76 4.62 -7.76
C ILE A 56 9.29 4.58 -7.86
N GLU A 57 9.87 5.55 -8.54
CA GLU A 57 11.32 5.79 -8.48
C GLU A 57 11.66 6.39 -7.11
N GLY A 58 12.66 5.84 -6.42
CA GLY A 58 13.05 6.34 -5.11
C GLY A 58 14.44 5.90 -4.66
N ASN A 59 15.06 6.71 -3.80
CA ASN A 59 16.34 6.38 -3.17
C ASN A 59 16.11 5.98 -1.71
N TRP A 60 16.06 4.67 -1.46
CA TRP A 60 15.85 4.10 -0.13
C TRP A 60 16.97 4.47 0.85
N THR A 61 18.24 4.37 0.44
CA THR A 61 19.40 4.59 1.31
C THR A 61 19.37 5.96 1.97
N THR A 62 19.00 7.01 1.21
CA THR A 62 18.94 8.38 1.73
C THR A 62 17.68 8.65 2.57
N HIS A 63 16.55 8.02 2.24
CA HIS A 63 15.24 8.39 2.82
C HIS A 63 14.70 7.43 3.88
N ARG A 64 15.35 6.27 4.08
CA ARG A 64 14.97 5.26 5.07
C ARG A 64 14.71 5.86 6.45
N SER A 65 15.62 6.71 6.95
CA SER A 65 15.50 7.32 8.29
C SER A 65 14.23 8.16 8.45
N LYS A 66 13.86 8.92 7.41
CA LYS A 66 12.65 9.76 7.41
C LYS A 66 11.37 8.92 7.43
N ILE A 67 11.31 7.85 6.64
CA ILE A 67 10.17 6.92 6.61
C ILE A 67 9.99 6.27 7.99
N LEU A 68 11.08 5.79 8.59
CA LEU A 68 11.04 5.18 9.92
C LEU A 68 10.65 6.18 11.01
N HIS A 69 11.10 7.43 10.90
CA HIS A 69 10.71 8.50 11.82
C HIS A 69 9.20 8.76 11.76
N TYR A 70 8.63 8.90 10.57
CA TYR A 70 7.19 9.06 10.38
C TYR A 70 6.39 7.89 10.97
N MET A 71 6.80 6.65 10.68
CA MET A 71 6.13 5.46 11.23
C MET A 71 6.18 5.40 12.76
N ARG A 72 7.29 5.83 13.37
CA ARG A 72 7.42 5.93 14.83
C ARG A 72 6.50 6.99 15.41
N GLN A 73 6.41 8.17 14.79
CA GLN A 73 5.50 9.23 15.23
C GLN A 73 4.05 8.76 15.17
N MET A 74 3.65 8.12 14.06
CA MET A 74 2.33 7.50 13.91
C MET A 74 2.04 6.48 15.01
N ALA A 75 2.98 5.57 15.28
CA ALA A 75 2.82 4.56 16.33
C ALA A 75 2.69 5.15 17.75
N VAL A 76 3.23 6.35 18.01
CA VAL A 76 3.06 7.05 19.29
C VAL A 76 1.66 7.65 19.42
N ILE A 77 1.15 8.28 18.36
CA ILE A 77 -0.13 9.00 18.40
C ILE A 77 -1.36 8.11 18.21
N THR A 78 -1.23 6.94 17.55
CA THR A 78 -2.33 5.98 17.35
C THR A 78 -2.05 4.65 18.08
N PRO A 79 -2.17 4.60 19.42
CA PRO A 79 -1.82 3.41 20.21
C PRO A 79 -2.79 2.23 20.00
N TYR A 80 -3.97 2.50 19.45
CA TYR A 80 -5.00 1.52 19.12
C TYR A 80 -4.75 0.79 17.79
N ALA A 81 -3.79 1.26 16.98
CA ALA A 81 -3.47 0.69 15.68
C ALA A 81 -2.23 -0.21 15.75
N GLN A 82 -2.14 -1.18 14.83
CA GLN A 82 -0.95 -1.99 14.62
C GLN A 82 -0.34 -1.64 13.26
N PHE A 83 0.97 -1.40 13.23
CA PHE A 83 1.71 -1.16 11.99
C PHE A 83 2.74 -2.27 11.76
N LEU A 84 2.84 -2.72 10.52
CA LEU A 84 3.87 -3.63 10.06
C LEU A 84 4.57 -3.01 8.85
N PHE A 85 5.83 -2.66 9.03
CA PHE A 85 6.68 -2.16 7.95
C PHE A 85 7.66 -3.24 7.54
N LYS A 86 7.66 -3.58 6.25
CA LYS A 86 8.61 -4.53 5.65
C LYS A 86 9.29 -3.85 4.48
N PHE A 87 10.61 -3.83 4.50
CA PHE A 87 11.45 -3.49 3.36
C PHE A 87 12.18 -4.75 2.90
N LEU A 88 12.01 -5.07 1.63
CA LEU A 88 12.62 -6.21 0.96
C LEU A 88 13.62 -5.67 -0.06
N SER A 89 14.87 -6.10 0.05
CA SER A 89 15.95 -5.79 -0.88
C SER A 89 16.39 -7.07 -1.58
N ASP A 90 17.06 -6.94 -2.72
CA ASP A 90 17.72 -8.06 -3.40
C ASP A 90 18.73 -8.79 -2.51
N ALA A 91 19.34 -8.07 -1.55
CA ALA A 91 20.27 -8.64 -0.59
C ALA A 91 19.55 -8.90 0.76
N LEU A 92 19.54 -10.17 1.19
CA LEU A 92 18.80 -10.62 2.38
C LEU A 92 19.22 -9.92 3.68
N ASP A 93 20.50 -9.55 3.80
CA ASP A 93 21.09 -8.81 4.92
C ASP A 93 20.52 -7.39 5.06
N LYS A 94 19.96 -6.83 3.99
CA LYS A 94 19.39 -5.48 3.97
C LYS A 94 17.88 -5.45 4.23
N ASN A 95 17.25 -6.62 4.39
CA ASN A 95 15.84 -6.71 4.72
C ASN A 95 15.56 -6.12 6.10
N LEU A 96 14.46 -5.39 6.22
CA LEU A 96 14.05 -4.77 7.48
C LEU A 96 12.58 -5.06 7.72
N THR A 97 12.28 -5.65 8.88
CA THR A 97 10.91 -5.79 9.37
C THR A 97 10.78 -5.10 10.71
N ILE A 98 9.83 -4.17 10.81
CA ILE A 98 9.51 -3.46 12.05
C ILE A 98 8.02 -3.60 12.31
N ARG A 99 7.68 -4.05 13.52
CA ARG A 99 6.30 -4.16 13.98
C ARG A 99 6.09 -3.18 15.14
N PHE A 100 5.09 -2.33 15.01
CA PHE A 100 4.57 -1.50 16.09
C PHE A 100 3.27 -2.13 16.57
N ALA A 101 3.33 -2.80 17.72
CA ALA A 101 2.16 -3.45 18.31
C ALA A 101 1.18 -2.43 18.90
N ARG A 102 -0.10 -2.81 18.90
CA ARG A 102 -1.15 -2.10 19.62
C ARG A 102 -0.82 -2.09 21.13
N ARG A 103 -1.06 -0.97 21.81
CA ARG A 103 -0.70 -0.77 23.23
C ARG A 103 -1.91 -0.71 24.18
N THR A 104 -3.11 -0.96 23.68
CA THR A 104 -4.39 -0.90 24.42
C THR A 104 -5.22 -2.13 24.13
#